data_AF-A0A2Z5FY12-F1
#
_entry.id   AF-A0A2Z5FY12-F1
#
_cell.length_a   1.000
_cell.length_b   1.000
_cell.length_c   1.000
_cell.angle_alpha   90.00
_cell.angle_beta   90.00
_cell.angle_gamma   90.00
#
_symmetry.space_group_name_H-M   'P 1'
#
loop_
_entity.id
_entity.type
_entity.pdbx_description
1 polymer ?
#
loop_
_entity_poly.entity_id
_entity_poly.type
_entity_poly.pdbx_seq_one_letter_code
_entity_poly.pdbx_strand_id
1 'polypeptide(L)'
;MLLMQGVSVDQCRLAICLLPLLFRALLPGAQAASQSATPVREADAACGRCHQSIFRSYLTTPMANASGLAGERLIPGVFLHSPSAVEYQVSSDGHSAWLSYRKPGSDGLNGREQLEYFLGSGHLGITYLYSKNQYLLESPVAYYPATDSYAMKPGLERVTRLPDALPVDSGCLRCHMSAAQPVDPGTENRYRGLPFLHTGITCESCHGDSTRHVATSGVAAVVNPIKLEAEKRDSICIACHLEGATNVQHRGRSALDYQPGQDIADYISYFAYERENTTERGVSEIEQFTSSKCKQASGSAMSCMNCHDPHRSPAPAERVDYYRAKCLTCHTAARYASTHFPDRRDCTSCHMPKTSAQNIAHVAWTDHRIRRQPGQDNLLSSFDDRPRELVPILPAGTSPRNVALAYYDLTVNGNPAEKKRALALLTAAAQASPDDPAVLQALAILAESDGDSSRATSLYRHVLKQDPDSLPSTTNLGTLLAKSGDLAAAASLWRPAFERNQDVLALGQNLATIECLLGEKSRAISVWTTVLQYSPDAPGARRKLNAIQTGQQQCIPEHPQLKLENP
;
A
#
# COMPACT_ATOMS: atom_id res chain seq x y z
N MET A 1 23.56 -22.54 67.53
CA MET A 1 24.51 -21.49 67.96
C MET A 1 24.15 -20.23 67.21
N LEU A 2 24.03 -19.03 67.80
CA LEU A 2 23.85 -18.59 69.19
C LEU A 2 22.96 -17.31 69.07
N LEU A 3 21.83 -17.19 69.78
CA LEU A 3 21.58 -16.22 70.88
C LEU A 3 21.83 -14.73 70.52
N MET A 4 21.06 -13.70 70.90
CA MET A 4 19.71 -13.49 71.52
C MET A 4 19.36 -11.98 71.31
N GLN A 5 18.24 -11.35 71.72
CA GLN A 5 17.06 -11.67 72.56
C GLN A 5 15.79 -11.06 71.89
N GLY A 6 14.55 -11.02 72.41
CA GLY A 6 14.00 -10.37 73.63
C GLY A 6 13.30 -9.03 73.26
N VAL A 7 12.11 -8.63 73.73
CA VAL A 7 11.15 -9.15 74.72
C VAL A 7 9.71 -8.75 74.29
N SER A 8 8.68 -9.40 74.81
CA SER A 8 7.26 -9.19 74.48
C SER A 8 6.42 -8.67 75.68
N VAL A 9 5.15 -8.31 75.38
CA VAL A 9 3.98 -8.24 76.29
C VAL A 9 3.63 -6.91 76.99
N ASP A 10 2.38 -6.50 76.76
CA ASP A 10 1.44 -5.62 77.51
C ASP A 10 1.79 -4.19 77.96
N GLN A 11 0.92 -3.22 77.58
CA GLN A 11 -0.18 -2.82 78.48
C GLN A 11 -1.29 -1.95 77.84
N CYS A 12 -2.53 -2.34 78.14
CA CYS A 12 -3.73 -1.53 78.42
C CYS A 12 -4.13 -0.25 77.61
N ARG A 13 -5.22 -0.45 76.85
CA ARG A 13 -6.55 0.19 77.01
C ARG A 13 -6.86 1.62 76.48
N LEU A 14 -8.08 1.66 75.90
CA LEU A 14 -9.02 2.77 75.65
C LEU A 14 -8.79 3.72 74.45
N ALA A 15 -9.59 3.45 73.41
CA ALA A 15 -10.50 4.38 72.72
C ALA A 15 -9.97 5.74 72.21
N ILE A 16 -9.98 5.90 70.88
CA ILE A 16 -10.87 6.83 70.15
C ILE A 16 -10.94 6.35 68.67
N CYS A 17 -12.15 6.16 68.15
CA CYS A 17 -12.35 5.90 66.72
C CYS A 17 -12.32 7.22 65.94
N LEU A 18 -11.27 7.45 65.15
CA LEU A 18 -11.26 8.48 64.11
C LEU A 18 -10.96 7.81 62.76
N LEU A 19 -11.96 7.81 61.88
CA LEU A 19 -11.80 7.40 60.49
C LEU A 19 -10.91 8.42 59.74
N PRO A 20 -9.83 7.99 59.07
CA PRO A 20 -9.19 8.83 58.08
C PRO A 20 -10.03 8.82 56.79
N LEU A 21 -10.64 9.97 56.48
CA LEU A 21 -11.17 10.27 55.15
C LEU A 21 -10.01 10.27 54.14
N LEU A 22 -9.79 9.13 53.49
CA LEU A 22 -8.87 9.04 52.35
C LEU A 22 -9.45 9.80 51.17
N PHE A 23 -9.02 11.06 51.03
CA PHE A 23 -9.22 11.85 49.83
C PHE A 23 -8.62 11.10 48.62
N ARG A 24 -9.49 10.45 47.85
CA ARG A 24 -9.13 9.86 46.57
C ARG A 24 -8.93 11.01 45.58
N ALA A 25 -7.70 11.49 45.47
CA ALA A 25 -7.34 12.47 44.47
C ALA A 25 -7.63 11.89 43.08
N LEU A 26 -8.69 12.40 42.43
CA LEU A 26 -8.97 12.15 41.03
C LEU A 26 -7.89 12.85 40.22
N LEU A 27 -6.79 12.14 39.95
CA LEU A 27 -5.88 12.52 38.88
C LEU A 27 -6.70 12.58 37.59
N PRO A 28 -6.66 13.69 36.82
CA PRO A 28 -7.22 13.71 35.49
C PRO A 28 -6.63 12.55 34.70
N GLY A 29 -7.48 11.80 34.00
CA GLY A 29 -7.01 10.67 33.21
C GLY A 29 -5.88 11.10 32.29
N ALA A 30 -4.76 10.40 32.34
CA ALA A 30 -3.72 10.58 31.35
C ALA A 30 -4.36 10.34 29.98
N GLN A 31 -4.53 11.42 29.21
CA GLN A 31 -4.83 11.29 27.79
C GLN A 31 -3.73 10.41 27.23
N ALA A 32 -4.11 9.24 26.71
CA ALA A 32 -3.19 8.42 25.95
C ALA A 32 -2.70 9.30 24.80
N ALA A 33 -1.46 9.78 24.88
CA ALA A 33 -0.87 10.58 23.82
C ALA A 33 -0.99 9.75 22.55
N SER A 34 -1.63 10.31 21.52
CA SER A 34 -1.75 9.62 20.23
C SER A 34 -0.33 9.31 19.77
N GLN A 35 0.01 8.01 19.74
CA GLN A 35 1.36 7.58 19.41
C GLN A 35 1.54 7.79 17.92
N SER A 36 2.21 8.87 17.53
CA SER A 36 2.56 9.16 16.14
C SER A 36 3.81 8.38 15.73
N ALA A 37 3.92 8.06 14.44
CA ALA A 37 5.16 7.53 13.88
C ALA A 37 6.32 8.51 14.11
N THR A 38 7.52 7.97 14.37
CA THR A 38 8.73 8.77 14.61
C THR A 38 9.28 9.33 13.29
N PRO A 39 9.60 10.64 13.20
CA PRO A 39 10.22 11.19 12.01
C PRO A 39 11.56 10.51 11.67
N VAL A 40 11.87 10.30 10.38
CA VAL A 40 13.14 9.69 9.93
C VAL A 40 14.39 10.28 10.60
N ARG A 41 14.39 11.60 10.81
CA ARG A 41 15.46 12.38 11.44
C ARG A 41 15.73 11.95 12.89
N GLU A 42 14.68 11.54 13.59
CA GLU A 42 14.73 11.13 15.00
C GLU A 42 15.05 9.63 15.11
N ALA A 43 14.44 8.80 14.25
CA ALA A 43 14.74 7.37 14.17
C ALA A 43 16.23 7.12 13.86
N ASP A 44 16.77 7.76 12.82
CA ASP A 44 18.17 7.63 12.40
C ASP A 44 19.16 8.49 13.23
N ALA A 45 18.69 9.21 14.26
CA ALA A 45 19.54 10.11 15.06
C ALA A 45 20.70 9.38 15.76
N ALA A 46 20.54 8.09 16.07
CA ALA A 46 21.61 7.24 16.60
C ALA A 46 22.76 7.06 15.60
N CYS A 47 22.43 6.72 14.34
CA CYS A 47 23.38 6.59 13.23
C CYS A 47 24.15 7.89 13.00
N GLY A 48 23.46 9.03 13.07
CA GLY A 48 24.04 10.37 12.91
C GLY A 48 25.11 10.76 13.94
N ARG A 49 25.23 10.05 15.07
CA ARG A 49 26.29 10.29 16.08
C ARG A 49 27.67 9.87 15.59
N CYS A 50 27.75 8.81 14.79
CA CYS A 50 29.01 8.30 14.22
C CYS A 50 29.14 8.63 12.72
N HIS A 51 28.03 8.64 11.99
CA HIS A 51 27.98 8.83 10.53
C HIS A 51 27.41 10.19 10.13
N GLN A 52 27.79 11.26 10.84
CA GLN A 52 27.17 12.59 10.75
C GLN A 52 27.10 13.17 9.32
N SER A 53 28.13 12.97 8.49
CA SER A 53 28.15 13.43 7.10
C SER A 53 27.15 12.70 6.22
N ILE A 54 27.11 11.36 6.31
CA ILE A 54 26.18 10.48 5.60
C ILE A 54 24.75 10.82 6.03
N PHE A 55 24.48 10.88 7.33
CA PHE A 55 23.16 11.21 7.89
C PHE A 55 22.64 12.56 7.39
N ARG A 56 23.45 13.63 7.47
CA ARG A 56 23.06 14.96 6.96
C ARG A 56 22.77 14.96 5.45
N SER A 57 23.56 14.21 4.66
CA SER A 57 23.32 14.06 3.23
C SER A 57 22.03 13.28 2.95
N TYR A 58 21.84 12.16 3.64
CA TYR A 58 20.72 11.25 3.44
C TYR A 58 19.36 11.91 3.70
N LEU A 59 19.27 12.76 4.74
CA LEU A 59 18.07 13.52 5.06
C LEU A 59 17.65 14.55 3.99
N THR A 60 18.45 14.77 2.95
CA THR A 60 18.06 15.57 1.76
C THR A 60 17.57 14.72 0.58
N THR A 61 17.67 13.39 0.67
CA THR A 61 17.28 12.47 -0.41
C THR A 61 15.76 12.29 -0.51
N PRO A 62 15.23 11.91 -1.70
CA PRO A 62 13.84 11.52 -1.87
C PRO A 62 13.40 10.35 -0.97
N MET A 63 14.32 9.45 -0.58
CA MET A 63 14.01 8.27 0.24
C MET A 63 13.73 8.65 1.70
N ALA A 64 14.63 9.41 2.34
CA ALA A 64 14.37 9.96 3.67
C ALA A 64 13.10 10.86 3.68
N ASN A 65 12.81 11.51 2.56
CA ASN A 65 11.67 12.41 2.41
C ASN A 65 10.44 11.74 1.75
N ALA A 66 10.40 10.41 1.61
CA ALA A 66 9.35 9.70 0.89
C ALA A 66 7.96 9.84 1.52
N SER A 67 7.92 10.27 2.77
CA SER A 67 6.75 10.45 3.62
C SER A 67 7.13 11.27 4.87
N GLY A 68 6.15 11.64 5.68
CA GLY A 68 6.34 12.44 6.89
C GLY A 68 5.02 12.74 7.59
N LEU A 69 5.06 13.50 8.68
CA LEU A 69 3.83 14.02 9.31
C LEU A 69 3.19 15.04 8.37
N ALA A 70 1.86 15.06 8.23
CA ALA A 70 1.18 15.88 7.22
C ALA A 70 1.55 17.37 7.28
N GLY A 71 1.76 17.90 8.49
CA GLY A 71 2.18 19.29 8.72
C GLY A 71 3.60 19.63 8.23
N GLU A 72 4.51 18.66 8.12
CA GLU A 72 5.89 18.87 7.66
C GLU A 72 5.98 19.23 6.16
N ARG A 73 4.97 18.83 5.38
CA ARG A 73 4.88 19.10 3.93
C ARG A 73 3.45 19.41 3.50
N LEU A 74 2.72 20.18 4.30
CA LEU A 74 1.38 20.62 3.90
C LEU A 74 1.47 21.74 2.87
N ILE A 75 0.73 21.59 1.77
CA ILE A 75 0.55 22.61 0.75
C ILE A 75 -0.93 23.03 0.76
N PRO A 76 -1.31 24.14 1.41
CA PRO A 76 -2.69 24.61 1.40
C PRO A 76 -3.18 24.93 -0.01
N GLY A 77 -4.42 24.56 -0.34
CA GLY A 77 -4.97 24.75 -1.68
C GLY A 77 -6.44 24.35 -1.78
N VAL A 78 -7.08 24.77 -2.87
CA VAL A 78 -8.47 24.44 -3.20
C VAL A 78 -8.53 23.83 -4.60
N PHE A 79 -9.34 22.81 -4.79
CA PHE A 79 -9.54 22.14 -6.07
C PHE A 79 -11.01 21.77 -6.27
N LEU A 80 -11.61 22.27 -7.36
CA LEU A 80 -12.96 21.91 -7.78
C LEU A 80 -12.89 20.81 -8.85
N HIS A 81 -13.36 19.61 -8.52
CA HIS A 81 -13.43 18.52 -9.48
C HIS A 81 -14.69 18.64 -10.34
N SER A 82 -14.55 19.22 -11.53
CA SER A 82 -15.67 19.56 -12.42
C SER A 82 -16.67 18.42 -12.70
N PRO A 83 -16.26 17.16 -12.96
CA PRO A 83 -17.19 16.06 -13.21
C PRO A 83 -18.09 15.69 -12.02
N SER A 84 -17.61 15.84 -10.78
CA SER A 84 -18.40 15.53 -9.57
C SER A 84 -19.04 16.75 -8.91
N ALA A 85 -18.62 17.96 -9.30
CA ALA A 85 -18.89 19.23 -8.64
C ALA A 85 -18.48 19.27 -7.15
N VAL A 86 -17.54 18.41 -6.74
CA VAL A 86 -16.98 18.42 -5.38
C VAL A 86 -15.79 19.36 -5.34
N GLU A 87 -15.83 20.31 -4.40
CA GLU A 87 -14.70 21.15 -4.03
C GLU A 87 -13.97 20.51 -2.84
N TYR A 88 -12.66 20.34 -2.99
CA TYR A 88 -11.74 19.89 -1.95
C TYR A 88 -10.87 21.06 -1.50
N GLN A 89 -10.55 21.13 -0.22
CA GLN A 89 -9.65 22.13 0.36
C GLN A 89 -8.67 21.45 1.31
N VAL A 90 -7.37 21.58 1.02
CA VAL A 90 -6.30 21.25 1.96
C VAL A 90 -5.91 22.51 2.72
N SER A 91 -5.85 22.43 4.05
CA SER A 91 -5.69 23.60 4.93
C SER A 91 -5.02 23.25 6.26
N SER A 92 -4.49 24.26 6.96
CA SER A 92 -4.05 24.15 8.36
C SER A 92 -4.75 25.19 9.22
N ASP A 93 -4.94 24.87 10.50
CA ASP A 93 -5.34 25.80 11.57
C ASP A 93 -4.17 26.21 12.49
N GLY A 94 -2.93 25.96 12.03
CA GLY A 94 -1.70 26.21 12.78
C GLY A 94 -1.26 25.05 13.68
N HIS A 95 -2.12 24.06 13.95
CA HIS A 95 -1.81 22.89 14.78
C HIS A 95 -1.97 21.58 14.01
N SER A 96 -3.05 21.48 13.24
CA SER A 96 -3.41 20.30 12.46
C SER A 96 -3.49 20.60 10.97
N ALA A 97 -3.24 19.57 10.17
CA ALA A 97 -3.51 19.56 8.73
C ALA A 97 -4.89 18.96 8.48
N TRP A 98 -5.60 19.44 7.46
CA TRP A 98 -6.99 19.09 7.21
C TRP A 98 -7.32 19.00 5.73
N LEU A 99 -8.10 17.98 5.37
CA LEU A 99 -8.83 17.89 4.11
C LEU A 99 -10.30 18.16 4.38
N SER A 100 -10.83 19.26 3.84
CA SER A 100 -12.27 19.53 3.78
C SER A 100 -12.80 19.17 2.39
N TYR A 101 -14.04 18.70 2.31
CA TYR A 101 -14.76 18.54 1.04
C TYR A 101 -16.19 19.07 1.15
N ARG A 102 -16.72 19.60 0.04
CA ARG A 102 -18.12 20.02 -0.07
C ARG A 102 -18.61 19.97 -1.51
N LYS A 103 -19.90 19.76 -1.72
CA LYS A 103 -20.56 19.89 -3.03
C LYS A 103 -21.55 21.07 -2.99
N PRO A 104 -21.20 22.23 -3.58
CA PRO A 104 -22.06 23.41 -3.56
C PRO A 104 -23.48 23.12 -4.09
N GLY A 105 -24.49 23.68 -3.43
CA GLY A 105 -25.89 23.47 -3.81
C GLY A 105 -26.48 22.09 -3.50
N SER A 106 -25.77 21.24 -2.74
CA SER A 106 -26.32 19.97 -2.24
C SER A 106 -26.63 20.05 -0.74
N ASP A 107 -27.75 19.47 -0.33
CA ASP A 107 -28.13 19.36 1.08
C ASP A 107 -27.26 18.31 1.79
N GLY A 108 -26.24 18.80 2.50
CA GLY A 108 -25.45 17.99 3.43
C GLY A 108 -24.50 16.97 2.77
N LEU A 109 -23.86 17.31 1.65
CA LEU A 109 -22.59 16.69 1.27
C LEU A 109 -21.44 17.65 1.56
N ASN A 110 -20.98 17.60 2.81
CA ASN A 110 -19.76 18.23 3.27
C ASN A 110 -19.10 17.32 4.34
N GLY A 111 -17.82 17.55 4.59
CA GLY A 111 -17.06 16.85 5.61
C GLY A 111 -15.64 17.38 5.73
N ARG A 112 -14.94 16.94 6.78
CA ARG A 112 -13.57 17.35 7.08
C ARG A 112 -12.86 16.24 7.83
N GLU A 113 -11.69 15.84 7.35
CA GLU A 113 -10.86 14.78 7.92
C GLU A 113 -9.49 15.38 8.31
N GLN A 114 -8.94 14.96 9.45
CA GLN A 114 -7.63 15.41 9.91
C GLN A 114 -6.54 14.62 9.19
N LEU A 115 -5.63 15.33 8.52
CA LEU A 115 -4.50 14.71 7.84
C LEU A 115 -3.38 14.43 8.85
N GLU A 116 -2.92 13.19 8.88
CA GLU A 116 -1.91 12.70 9.83
C GLU A 116 -0.53 12.62 9.18
N TYR A 117 -0.47 12.10 7.95
CA TYR A 117 0.77 11.85 7.23
C TYR A 117 0.71 12.37 5.79
N PHE A 118 1.87 12.51 5.15
CA PHE A 118 1.97 12.63 3.70
C PHE A 118 2.75 11.44 3.10
N LEU A 119 2.44 11.12 1.85
CA LEU A 119 3.19 10.23 0.98
C LEU A 119 3.70 11.01 -0.24
N GLY A 120 4.93 10.74 -0.66
CA GLY A 120 5.57 11.37 -1.81
C GLY A 120 6.62 12.42 -1.44
N SER A 121 7.78 12.36 -2.10
CA SER A 121 8.93 13.21 -1.80
C SER A 121 8.83 14.65 -2.32
N GLY A 122 7.67 15.08 -2.83
CA GLY A 122 7.50 16.37 -3.49
C GLY A 122 8.18 16.49 -4.86
N HIS A 123 8.76 15.43 -5.41
CA HIS A 123 9.32 15.41 -6.77
C HIS A 123 8.30 15.03 -7.86
N LEU A 124 7.31 14.20 -7.50
CA LEU A 124 6.34 13.61 -8.43
C LEU A 124 4.91 14.01 -8.06
N GLY A 125 4.57 13.85 -6.79
CA GLY A 125 3.33 14.27 -6.17
C GLY A 125 3.44 14.24 -4.65
N ILE A 126 2.42 14.79 -3.98
CA ILE A 126 2.20 14.69 -2.53
C ILE A 126 0.74 14.30 -2.30
N THR A 127 0.56 13.12 -1.70
CA THR A 127 -0.71 12.57 -1.22
C THR A 127 -0.77 12.73 0.30
N TYR A 128 -1.95 12.85 0.89
CA TYR A 128 -2.09 12.84 2.36
C TYR A 128 -2.89 11.65 2.85
N LEU A 129 -2.56 11.19 4.05
CA LEU A 129 -3.24 10.10 4.75
C LEU A 129 -3.96 10.62 5.98
N TYR A 130 -5.06 9.96 6.34
CA TYR A 130 -5.84 10.20 7.55
C TYR A 130 -6.35 8.87 8.10
N SER A 131 -6.50 8.77 9.42
CA SER A 131 -7.13 7.60 10.04
C SER A 131 -8.58 7.90 10.41
N LYS A 132 -9.49 6.96 10.11
CA LYS A 132 -10.88 7.02 10.54
C LYS A 132 -11.23 5.72 11.23
N ASN A 133 -11.56 5.73 12.52
CA ASN A 133 -11.86 4.52 13.31
C ASN A 133 -10.82 3.37 13.15
N GLN A 134 -9.52 3.70 13.09
CA GLN A 134 -8.38 2.80 12.83
C GLN A 134 -8.20 2.29 11.38
N TYR A 135 -9.08 2.66 10.45
CA TYR A 135 -8.87 2.46 9.02
C TYR A 135 -7.95 3.56 8.50
N LEU A 136 -6.81 3.18 7.89
CA LEU A 136 -5.93 4.13 7.23
C LEU A 136 -6.46 4.40 5.82
N LEU A 137 -6.67 5.68 5.52
CA LEU A 137 -7.28 6.15 4.29
C LEU A 137 -6.42 7.22 3.64
N GLU A 138 -6.51 7.34 2.32
CA GLU A 138 -5.81 8.36 1.56
C GLU A 138 -6.75 9.41 0.93
N SER A 139 -6.23 10.63 0.71
CA SER A 139 -6.97 11.71 0.07
C SER A 139 -7.29 11.38 -1.40
N PRO A 140 -8.50 11.66 -1.92
CA PRO A 140 -8.83 11.42 -3.34
C PRO A 140 -8.13 12.39 -4.30
N VAL A 141 -7.53 13.45 -3.76
CA VAL A 141 -6.72 14.45 -4.45
C VAL A 141 -5.27 14.36 -4.00
N ALA A 142 -4.36 14.71 -4.89
CA ALA A 142 -2.93 14.88 -4.62
C ALA A 142 -2.45 16.21 -5.21
N TYR A 143 -1.39 16.77 -4.64
CA TYR A 143 -0.70 17.93 -5.20
C TYR A 143 0.40 17.46 -6.17
N TYR A 144 0.44 18.05 -7.36
CA TYR A 144 1.40 17.72 -8.42
C TYR A 144 2.33 18.90 -8.70
N PRO A 145 3.63 18.82 -8.33
CA PRO A 145 4.61 19.88 -8.57
C PRO A 145 4.79 20.25 -10.05
N ALA A 146 4.51 19.33 -10.97
CA ALA A 146 4.63 19.55 -12.41
C ALA A 146 3.59 20.54 -12.96
N THR A 147 2.46 20.70 -12.29
CA THR A 147 1.36 21.61 -12.65
C THR A 147 1.10 22.70 -11.62
N ASP A 148 1.87 22.72 -10.52
CA ASP A 148 1.70 23.61 -9.35
C ASP A 148 0.24 23.63 -8.83
N SER A 149 -0.38 22.44 -8.78
CA SER A 149 -1.82 22.33 -8.54
C SER A 149 -2.23 20.99 -7.92
N TYR A 150 -3.39 21.01 -7.29
CA TYR A 150 -4.10 19.80 -6.92
C TYR A 150 -4.86 19.23 -8.12
N ALA A 151 -4.88 17.90 -8.23
CA ALA A 151 -5.77 17.17 -9.13
C ALA A 151 -6.24 15.88 -8.46
N MET A 152 -7.22 15.21 -9.09
CA MET A 152 -7.59 13.84 -8.70
C MET A 152 -6.41 12.89 -8.88
N LYS A 153 -6.46 11.76 -8.17
CA LYS A 153 -5.55 10.63 -8.39
C LYS A 153 -5.86 9.86 -9.68
N PRO A 154 -4.89 9.09 -10.21
CA PRO A 154 -5.11 8.17 -11.33
C PRO A 154 -6.36 7.31 -11.11
N GLY A 155 -7.22 7.21 -12.13
CA GLY A 155 -8.47 6.44 -12.09
C GLY A 155 -9.68 7.19 -11.51
N LEU A 156 -9.47 8.32 -10.82
CA LEU A 156 -10.55 9.13 -10.22
C LEU A 156 -10.93 10.37 -11.04
N GLU A 157 -10.28 10.63 -12.17
CA GLU A 157 -10.46 11.86 -12.98
C GLU A 157 -11.83 11.95 -13.68
N ARG A 158 -12.59 10.84 -13.71
CA ARG A 158 -13.91 10.75 -14.38
C ARG A 158 -15.05 10.46 -13.42
N VAL A 159 -14.81 10.39 -12.11
CA VAL A 159 -15.88 10.08 -11.15
C VAL A 159 -16.88 11.25 -11.03
N THR A 160 -18.18 10.95 -11.11
CA THR A 160 -19.26 11.95 -11.10
C THR A 160 -19.85 12.21 -9.70
N ARG A 161 -19.24 11.60 -8.67
CA ARG A 161 -19.58 11.73 -7.25
C ARG A 161 -18.29 11.87 -6.43
N LEU A 162 -18.40 12.26 -5.17
CA LEU A 162 -17.27 12.09 -4.22
C LEU A 162 -16.91 10.58 -4.21
N PRO A 163 -15.62 10.22 -4.35
CA PRO A 163 -15.19 8.83 -4.21
C PRO A 163 -15.61 8.23 -2.86
N ASP A 164 -15.72 6.90 -2.84
CA ASP A 164 -15.79 6.17 -1.59
C ASP A 164 -14.41 6.21 -0.89
N ALA A 165 -14.35 5.74 0.36
CA ALA A 165 -13.10 5.69 1.11
C ALA A 165 -12.01 4.91 0.36
N LEU A 166 -10.79 5.46 0.33
CA LEU A 166 -9.65 4.89 -0.39
C LEU A 166 -8.70 4.20 0.61
N PRO A 167 -8.70 2.86 0.71
CA PRO A 167 -7.90 2.13 1.69
C PRO A 167 -6.40 2.21 1.40
N VAL A 168 -5.58 2.21 2.46
CA VAL A 168 -4.12 2.11 2.36
C VAL A 168 -3.62 0.87 3.10
N ASP A 169 -3.26 -0.14 2.32
CA ASP A 169 -2.72 -1.40 2.83
C ASP A 169 -1.20 -1.30 3.14
N SER A 170 -0.71 -2.36 3.80
CA SER A 170 0.70 -2.49 4.17
C SER A 170 1.67 -2.60 2.98
N GLY A 171 1.18 -2.99 1.80
CA GLY A 171 1.95 -3.05 0.55
C GLY A 171 2.35 -1.65 0.07
N CYS A 172 1.42 -0.69 0.09
CA CYS A 172 1.75 0.73 -0.16
C CYS A 172 2.77 1.26 0.86
N LEU A 173 2.60 0.91 2.14
CA LEU A 173 3.44 1.42 3.22
C LEU A 173 4.88 0.89 3.14
N ARG A 174 5.10 -0.37 2.72
CA ARG A 174 6.43 -0.98 2.60
C ARG A 174 7.40 -0.15 1.75
N CYS A 175 6.91 0.50 0.70
CA CYS A 175 7.74 1.23 -0.26
C CYS A 175 7.95 2.71 0.12
N HIS A 176 7.16 3.26 1.04
CA HIS A 176 7.14 4.69 1.38
C HIS A 176 7.43 5.01 2.85
N MET A 177 7.37 4.01 3.74
CA MET A 177 7.49 4.12 5.19
C MET A 177 8.49 3.07 5.71
N SER A 178 8.94 3.22 6.96
CA SER A 178 9.85 2.24 7.59
C SER A 178 9.21 1.52 8.76
N ALA A 179 9.54 0.23 8.90
CA ALA A 179 8.90 -0.69 9.85
C ALA A 179 7.36 -0.66 9.74
N ALA A 180 6.87 -0.79 8.49
CA ALA A 180 5.45 -0.97 8.19
C ALA A 180 4.88 -2.19 8.92
N GLN A 181 3.68 -2.05 9.47
CA GLN A 181 3.00 -3.10 10.23
C GLN A 181 2.01 -3.86 9.32
N PRO A 182 1.73 -5.14 9.60
CA PRO A 182 0.61 -5.82 8.97
C PRO A 182 -0.72 -5.20 9.40
N VAL A 183 -1.73 -5.32 8.55
CA VAL A 183 -3.13 -4.98 8.86
C VAL A 183 -3.72 -5.98 9.86
N ASP A 184 -4.79 -5.57 10.55
CA ASP A 184 -5.59 -6.45 11.41
C ASP A 184 -6.14 -7.65 10.59
N PRO A 185 -6.16 -8.88 11.14
CA PRO A 185 -6.64 -10.06 10.42
C PRO A 185 -8.04 -9.91 9.81
N GLY A 186 -8.14 -10.24 8.53
CA GLY A 186 -9.38 -10.10 7.75
C GLY A 186 -9.81 -8.65 7.54
N THR A 187 -8.85 -7.73 7.38
CA THR A 187 -9.08 -6.33 7.00
C THR A 187 -8.15 -5.90 5.86
N GLU A 188 -8.53 -4.87 5.11
CA GLU A 188 -7.73 -4.34 3.99
C GLU A 188 -6.71 -3.29 4.45
N ASN A 189 -7.07 -2.47 5.44
CA ASN A 189 -6.37 -1.22 5.80
C ASN A 189 -6.57 -0.82 7.28
N ARG A 190 -7.02 -1.72 8.15
CA ARG A 190 -7.21 -1.42 9.56
C ARG A 190 -5.96 -1.77 10.36
N TYR A 191 -5.56 -0.88 11.27
CA TYR A 191 -4.39 -1.09 12.13
C TYR A 191 -4.73 -0.82 13.59
N ARG A 192 -4.59 -1.84 14.46
CA ARG A 192 -4.86 -1.68 15.91
C ARG A 192 -3.89 -0.75 16.61
N GLY A 193 -2.67 -0.62 16.07
CA GLY A 193 -1.64 0.32 16.49
C GLY A 193 -1.21 1.23 15.35
N LEU A 194 0.03 1.71 15.37
CA LEU A 194 0.59 2.48 14.26
C LEU A 194 0.70 1.63 12.98
N PRO A 195 0.34 2.15 11.79
CA PRO A 195 0.52 1.45 10.51
C PRO A 195 2.00 1.31 10.12
N PHE A 196 2.89 2.12 10.69
CA PHE A 196 4.34 2.07 10.53
C PHE A 196 5.01 2.77 11.71
N LEU A 197 6.21 2.34 12.11
CA LEU A 197 6.87 2.95 13.27
C LEU A 197 7.59 4.26 12.94
N HIS A 198 8.10 4.42 11.71
CA HIS A 198 8.88 5.58 11.32
C HIS A 198 8.45 6.15 9.97
N THR A 199 8.47 7.48 9.85
CA THR A 199 8.31 8.14 8.55
C THR A 199 9.59 8.07 7.72
N GLY A 200 9.46 8.30 6.42
CA GLY A 200 10.53 8.15 5.45
C GLY A 200 11.04 6.71 5.33
N ILE A 201 12.06 6.55 4.49
CA ILE A 201 12.91 5.36 4.49
C ILE A 201 14.07 5.64 5.48
N THR A 202 14.25 4.79 6.48
CA THR A 202 15.31 4.89 7.49
C THR A 202 16.59 4.17 7.05
N CYS A 203 17.69 4.38 7.77
CA CYS A 203 18.94 3.65 7.55
C CYS A 203 18.74 2.12 7.63
N GLU A 204 17.95 1.64 8.58
CA GLU A 204 17.71 0.20 8.81
C GLU A 204 16.94 -0.47 7.66
N SER A 205 16.16 0.29 6.87
CA SER A 205 15.52 -0.23 5.65
C SER A 205 16.53 -0.70 4.58
N CYS A 206 17.79 -0.26 4.66
CA CYS A 206 18.90 -0.73 3.83
C CYS A 206 19.98 -1.51 4.59
N HIS A 207 20.10 -1.29 5.90
CA HIS A 207 21.16 -1.84 6.77
C HIS A 207 20.69 -2.95 7.73
N GLY A 208 19.39 -3.24 7.79
CA GLY A 208 18.78 -4.15 8.76
C GLY A 208 18.85 -3.62 10.20
N ASP A 209 18.45 -4.46 11.16
CA ASP A 209 18.53 -4.16 12.60
C ASP A 209 19.95 -3.74 13.00
N SER A 210 20.08 -2.47 13.40
CA SER A 210 21.33 -1.85 13.83
C SER A 210 21.50 -1.86 15.35
N THR A 211 20.53 -2.37 16.13
CA THR A 211 20.50 -2.30 17.61
C THR A 211 21.82 -2.75 18.23
N ARG A 212 22.34 -3.91 17.80
CA ARG A 212 23.61 -4.45 18.31
C ARG A 212 24.83 -3.65 17.84
N HIS A 213 24.80 -3.11 16.62
CA HIS A 213 25.86 -2.26 16.07
C HIS A 213 25.96 -0.95 16.87
N VAL A 214 24.83 -0.28 17.09
CA VAL A 214 24.74 0.94 17.90
C VAL A 214 25.15 0.68 19.36
N ALA A 215 24.62 -0.38 20.00
CA ALA A 215 24.93 -0.72 21.39
C ALA A 215 26.41 -1.07 21.63
N THR A 216 27.15 -1.46 20.59
CA THR A 216 28.58 -1.78 20.65
C THR A 216 29.46 -0.70 20.03
N SER A 217 28.94 0.51 19.82
CA SER A 217 29.67 1.65 19.21
C SER A 217 30.34 1.30 17.88
N GLY A 218 29.67 0.47 17.07
CA GLY A 218 30.11 0.07 15.73
C GLY A 218 30.94 -1.21 15.66
N VAL A 219 31.21 -1.90 16.78
CA VAL A 219 32.04 -3.13 16.79
C VAL A 219 31.30 -4.34 16.22
N ALA A 220 30.02 -4.53 16.55
CA ALA A 220 29.22 -5.57 15.92
C ALA A 220 28.91 -5.22 14.46
N ALA A 221 28.93 -6.21 13.58
CA ALA A 221 28.58 -6.00 12.17
C ALA A 221 27.10 -5.63 12.00
N VAL A 222 26.83 -4.83 10.98
CA VAL A 222 25.51 -4.49 10.42
C VAL A 222 25.55 -4.77 8.92
N VAL A 223 24.41 -4.90 8.23
CA VAL A 223 24.40 -5.19 6.79
C VAL A 223 25.13 -4.07 6.05
N ASN A 224 26.01 -4.42 5.13
CA ASN A 224 26.67 -3.47 4.25
C ASN A 224 26.40 -3.89 2.80
N PRO A 225 25.52 -3.18 2.07
CA PRO A 225 25.08 -3.59 0.74
C PRO A 225 26.21 -3.90 -0.25
N ILE A 226 27.33 -3.16 -0.22
CA ILE A 226 28.46 -3.38 -1.15
C ILE A 226 29.25 -4.66 -0.85
N LYS A 227 29.03 -5.30 0.30
CA LYS A 227 29.65 -6.57 0.72
C LYS A 227 28.73 -7.79 0.53
N LEU A 228 27.51 -7.59 0.04
CA LEU A 228 26.56 -8.67 -0.23
C LEU A 228 26.80 -9.26 -1.63
N GLU A 229 26.45 -10.54 -1.79
CA GLU A 229 26.24 -11.16 -3.10
C GLU A 229 25.19 -10.36 -3.90
N ALA A 230 25.32 -10.39 -5.23
CA ALA A 230 24.63 -9.42 -6.09
C ALA A 230 23.10 -9.48 -6.00
N GLU A 231 22.54 -10.67 -5.84
CA GLU A 231 21.10 -10.92 -5.71
C GLU A 231 20.56 -10.29 -4.43
N LYS A 232 21.26 -10.49 -3.30
CA LYS A 232 20.93 -9.95 -1.97
C LYS A 232 21.18 -8.44 -1.88
N ARG A 233 22.19 -7.94 -2.57
CA ARG A 233 22.47 -6.51 -2.74
C ARG A 233 21.36 -5.82 -3.53
N ASP A 234 21.03 -6.35 -4.70
CA ASP A 234 20.03 -5.76 -5.61
C ASP A 234 18.61 -5.91 -5.00
N SER A 235 18.36 -6.96 -4.21
CA SER A 235 17.10 -7.17 -3.44
C SER A 235 16.67 -5.96 -2.60
N ILE A 236 17.62 -5.25 -1.99
CA ILE A 236 17.35 -4.06 -1.15
C ILE A 236 16.69 -2.96 -1.98
N CYS A 237 17.08 -2.80 -3.25
CA CYS A 237 16.46 -1.85 -4.16
C CYS A 237 15.13 -2.40 -4.72
N ILE A 238 15.11 -3.69 -5.07
CA ILE A 238 13.97 -4.37 -5.70
C ILE A 238 12.73 -4.38 -4.79
N ALA A 239 12.91 -4.47 -3.47
CA ALA A 239 11.80 -4.46 -2.49
C ALA A 239 10.82 -3.28 -2.65
N CYS A 240 11.30 -2.16 -3.24
CA CYS A 240 10.52 -0.94 -3.51
C CYS A 240 10.53 -0.47 -4.98
N HIS A 241 11.59 -0.73 -5.75
CA HIS A 241 11.76 -0.26 -7.14
C HIS A 241 11.41 -1.30 -8.23
N LEU A 242 10.72 -2.38 -7.85
CA LEU A 242 10.14 -3.33 -8.78
C LEU A 242 8.67 -3.60 -8.40
N GLU A 243 7.76 -3.29 -9.33
CA GLU A 243 6.33 -3.62 -9.22
C GLU A 243 5.94 -4.79 -10.15
N GLY A 244 6.54 -4.82 -11.35
CA GLY A 244 6.13 -5.69 -12.46
C GLY A 244 4.82 -5.24 -13.12
N ALA A 245 4.29 -6.07 -14.02
CA ALA A 245 2.90 -6.00 -14.48
C ALA A 245 1.94 -6.63 -13.46
N THR A 246 2.43 -7.57 -12.66
CA THR A 246 1.77 -8.13 -11.46
C THR A 246 2.83 -8.82 -10.59
N ASN A 247 2.54 -9.02 -9.31
CA ASN A 247 3.41 -9.71 -8.37
C ASN A 247 2.61 -10.60 -7.41
N VAL A 248 3.22 -11.68 -6.92
CA VAL A 248 2.55 -12.69 -6.08
C VAL A 248 3.48 -13.11 -4.94
N GLN A 249 3.03 -12.91 -3.71
CA GLN A 249 3.73 -13.38 -2.51
C GLN A 249 3.70 -14.92 -2.43
N HIS A 250 4.80 -15.51 -1.98
CA HIS A 250 4.89 -16.96 -1.77
C HIS A 250 3.97 -17.42 -0.64
N ARG A 251 3.51 -18.67 -0.71
CA ARG A 251 2.67 -19.27 0.32
C ARG A 251 3.38 -19.23 1.68
N GLY A 252 2.77 -18.57 2.67
CA GLY A 252 3.32 -18.47 4.03
C GLY A 252 4.50 -17.49 4.18
N ARG A 253 4.65 -16.54 3.25
CA ARG A 253 5.61 -15.43 3.32
C ARG A 253 4.87 -14.11 3.10
N SER A 254 5.23 -13.06 3.84
CA SER A 254 4.88 -11.69 3.48
C SER A 254 6.11 -10.96 2.95
N ALA A 255 5.94 -10.10 1.95
CA ALA A 255 7.02 -9.20 1.54
C ALA A 255 7.35 -8.12 2.61
N LEU A 256 6.54 -7.98 3.67
CA LEU A 256 6.90 -7.22 4.87
C LEU A 256 7.97 -7.92 5.73
N ASP A 257 8.07 -9.25 5.65
CA ASP A 257 9.01 -10.04 6.44
C ASP A 257 10.44 -10.03 5.86
N TYR A 258 10.63 -9.37 4.71
CA TYR A 258 11.92 -9.20 4.07
C TYR A 258 12.84 -8.31 4.93
N GLN A 259 14.08 -8.75 5.12
CA GLN A 259 15.13 -8.01 5.82
C GLN A 259 16.36 -7.83 4.89
N PRO A 260 17.04 -6.67 4.92
CA PRO A 260 18.26 -6.45 4.15
C PRO A 260 19.30 -7.55 4.35
N GLY A 261 19.91 -8.02 3.26
CA GLY A 261 20.83 -9.16 3.27
C GLY A 261 20.18 -10.53 3.02
N GLN A 262 18.85 -10.59 2.92
CA GLN A 262 18.11 -11.72 2.35
C GLN A 262 17.88 -11.52 0.84
N ASP A 263 17.37 -12.55 0.17
CA ASP A 263 16.89 -12.45 -1.21
C ASP A 263 15.39 -12.14 -1.21
N ILE A 264 14.96 -11.10 -1.92
CA ILE A 264 13.54 -10.74 -2.02
C ILE A 264 12.73 -11.82 -2.79
N ALA A 265 13.39 -12.58 -3.66
CA ALA A 265 12.77 -13.69 -4.39
C ALA A 265 12.38 -14.89 -3.49
N ASP A 266 12.86 -14.93 -2.23
CA ASP A 266 12.37 -15.88 -1.21
C ASP A 266 10.99 -15.49 -0.63
N TYR A 267 10.49 -14.29 -0.93
CA TYR A 267 9.24 -13.74 -0.40
C TYR A 267 8.17 -13.48 -1.47
N ILE A 268 8.57 -13.06 -2.67
CA ILE A 268 7.64 -12.58 -3.70
C ILE A 268 8.16 -12.85 -5.13
N SER A 269 7.26 -13.27 -6.02
CA SER A 269 7.51 -13.39 -7.47
C SER A 269 7.01 -12.14 -8.19
N TYR A 270 7.85 -11.56 -9.05
CA TYR A 270 7.48 -10.43 -9.92
C TYR A 270 7.41 -10.87 -11.38
N PHE A 271 6.36 -10.47 -12.09
CA PHE A 271 6.12 -10.83 -13.48
C PHE A 271 6.00 -9.60 -14.37
N ALA A 272 6.55 -9.66 -15.58
CA ALA A 272 6.31 -8.71 -16.65
C ALA A 272 5.81 -9.44 -17.89
N TYR A 273 5.18 -8.74 -18.82
CA TYR A 273 4.84 -9.33 -20.11
C TYR A 273 6.10 -9.48 -20.98
N GLU A 274 6.16 -10.54 -21.79
CA GLU A 274 7.08 -10.60 -22.91
C GLU A 274 6.94 -9.34 -23.77
N ARG A 275 8.06 -8.64 -23.97
CA ARG A 275 8.16 -7.46 -24.85
C ARG A 275 7.24 -6.30 -24.42
N GLU A 276 7.00 -6.17 -23.11
CA GLU A 276 6.35 -5.02 -22.50
C GLU A 276 7.11 -3.70 -22.79
N ASN A 277 6.38 -2.61 -23.08
CA ASN A 277 7.00 -1.28 -23.18
C ASN A 277 7.14 -0.67 -21.78
N THR A 278 8.14 -1.10 -21.03
CA THR A 278 8.34 -0.70 -19.64
C THR A 278 8.53 0.81 -19.43
N THR A 279 8.84 1.62 -20.45
CA THR A 279 8.87 3.09 -20.31
C THR A 279 7.52 3.78 -20.17
N GLU A 280 6.42 3.06 -20.41
CA GLU A 280 5.06 3.57 -20.16
C GLU A 280 4.60 3.33 -18.72
N ARG A 281 5.37 2.59 -17.90
CA ARG A 281 5.07 2.28 -16.50
C ARG A 281 6.13 2.87 -15.57
N GLY A 282 5.70 3.58 -14.52
CA GLY A 282 6.55 3.97 -13.40
C GLY A 282 6.87 2.77 -12.50
N VAL A 283 7.89 2.89 -11.63
CA VAL A 283 8.41 1.79 -10.78
C VAL A 283 8.82 0.57 -11.62
N SER A 284 9.54 0.84 -12.70
CA SER A 284 10.01 -0.14 -13.69
C SER A 284 11.53 -0.05 -13.98
N GLU A 285 12.27 0.67 -13.13
CA GLU A 285 13.71 0.91 -13.28
C GLU A 285 14.48 -0.41 -13.29
N ILE A 286 14.06 -1.42 -12.52
CA ILE A 286 14.72 -2.71 -12.45
C ILE A 286 14.58 -3.47 -13.77
N GLU A 287 13.41 -3.51 -14.39
CA GLU A 287 13.17 -4.14 -15.69
C GLU A 287 13.94 -3.41 -16.81
N GLN A 288 13.83 -2.08 -16.81
CA GLN A 288 14.53 -1.22 -17.77
C GLN A 288 16.06 -1.40 -17.65
N PHE A 289 16.60 -1.33 -16.44
CA PHE A 289 18.03 -1.53 -16.19
C PHE A 289 18.49 -2.96 -16.52
N THR A 290 17.70 -3.98 -16.20
CA THR A 290 18.00 -5.39 -16.51
C THR A 290 18.05 -5.64 -18.02
N SER A 291 17.17 -5.00 -18.79
CA SER A 291 17.20 -5.06 -20.25
C SER A 291 18.34 -4.22 -20.90
N SER A 292 18.99 -3.33 -20.14
CA SER A 292 20.08 -2.49 -20.66
C SER A 292 21.29 -3.31 -21.11
N LYS A 293 21.95 -2.85 -22.18
CA LYS A 293 23.20 -3.48 -22.63
C LYS A 293 24.33 -3.38 -21.60
N CYS A 294 24.27 -2.38 -20.71
CA CYS A 294 25.21 -2.23 -19.60
C CYS A 294 25.08 -3.38 -18.59
N LYS A 295 23.87 -3.65 -18.08
CA LYS A 295 23.64 -4.77 -17.15
C LYS A 295 23.86 -6.13 -17.83
N GLN A 296 23.40 -6.30 -19.07
CA GLN A 296 23.62 -7.55 -19.84
C GLN A 296 25.11 -7.88 -20.06
N ALA A 297 25.95 -6.88 -20.37
CA ALA A 297 27.37 -7.10 -20.62
C ALA A 297 28.21 -7.23 -19.33
N SER A 298 27.78 -6.60 -18.23
CA SER A 298 28.55 -6.55 -16.97
C SER A 298 28.02 -7.50 -15.88
N GLY A 299 26.84 -8.09 -16.05
CA GLY A 299 26.25 -9.05 -15.13
C GLY A 299 26.09 -8.51 -13.69
N SER A 300 26.48 -9.33 -12.72
CA SER A 300 26.41 -9.05 -11.27
C SER A 300 27.27 -7.86 -10.82
N ALA A 301 28.31 -7.49 -11.58
CA ALA A 301 29.19 -6.36 -11.28
C ALA A 301 28.54 -4.97 -11.55
N MET A 302 27.40 -4.95 -12.24
CA MET A 302 26.64 -3.74 -12.55
C MET A 302 25.35 -3.69 -11.71
N SER A 303 25.19 -2.59 -10.97
CA SER A 303 24.14 -2.37 -9.97
C SER A 303 23.68 -0.91 -9.99
N CYS A 304 22.57 -0.62 -9.31
CA CYS A 304 22.08 0.75 -9.12
C CYS A 304 23.17 1.67 -8.52
N MET A 305 23.98 1.14 -7.58
CA MET A 305 25.03 1.87 -6.85
C MET A 305 26.26 2.24 -7.70
N ASN A 306 26.43 1.66 -8.88
CA ASN A 306 27.48 2.12 -9.80
C ASN A 306 27.18 3.54 -10.31
N CYS A 307 25.90 3.86 -10.53
CA CYS A 307 25.42 5.15 -11.02
C CYS A 307 24.94 6.09 -9.91
N HIS A 308 24.26 5.57 -8.89
CA HIS A 308 23.63 6.35 -7.82
C HIS A 308 24.36 6.18 -6.48
N ASP A 309 24.36 7.24 -5.66
CA ASP A 309 24.72 7.15 -4.25
C ASP A 309 23.42 7.13 -3.43
N PRO A 310 23.08 6.03 -2.72
CA PRO A 310 21.84 5.97 -1.94
C PRO A 310 21.81 6.99 -0.80
N HIS A 311 22.97 7.54 -0.38
CA HIS A 311 23.05 8.53 0.69
C HIS A 311 23.02 9.98 0.17
N ARG A 312 23.01 10.22 -1.14
CA ARG A 312 23.14 11.56 -1.73
C ARG A 312 22.45 11.69 -3.09
N SER A 313 21.52 12.64 -3.19
CA SER A 313 21.08 13.15 -4.49
C SER A 313 22.00 14.29 -4.95
N PRO A 314 22.53 14.29 -6.19
CA PRO A 314 23.33 15.39 -6.70
C PRO A 314 22.48 16.65 -6.89
N ALA A 315 23.02 17.81 -6.56
CA ALA A 315 22.32 19.09 -6.74
C ALA A 315 22.06 19.38 -8.23
N PRO A 316 21.04 20.18 -8.59
CA PRO A 316 20.72 20.47 -10.00
C PRO A 316 21.91 20.97 -10.83
N ALA A 317 22.76 21.82 -10.24
CA ALA A 317 23.97 22.35 -10.89
C ALA A 317 25.08 21.29 -11.10
N GLU A 318 25.15 20.26 -10.26
CA GLU A 318 26.15 19.19 -10.34
C GLU A 318 25.70 18.00 -11.21
N ARG A 319 24.39 17.87 -11.43
CA ARG A 319 23.74 16.67 -11.98
C ARG A 319 24.41 16.16 -13.26
N VAL A 320 24.72 17.06 -14.18
CA VAL A 320 25.35 16.74 -15.48
C VAL A 320 26.73 16.13 -15.27
N ASP A 321 27.60 16.80 -14.50
CA ASP A 321 28.97 16.35 -14.27
C ASP A 321 29.03 15.05 -13.43
N TYR A 322 28.16 14.93 -12.42
CA TYR A 322 28.04 13.74 -11.58
C TYR A 322 27.73 12.49 -12.42
N TYR A 323 26.64 12.49 -13.20
CA TYR A 323 26.26 11.33 -13.99
C TYR A 323 27.21 11.10 -15.18
N ARG A 324 27.73 12.16 -15.79
CA ARG A 324 28.74 12.06 -16.85
C ARG A 324 29.99 11.31 -16.36
N ALA A 325 30.48 11.60 -15.15
CA ALA A 325 31.64 10.90 -14.58
C ALA A 325 31.39 9.38 -14.42
N LYS A 326 30.18 8.98 -14.05
CA LYS A 326 29.79 7.56 -13.99
C LYS A 326 29.86 6.91 -15.37
N CYS A 327 29.25 7.52 -16.40
CA CYS A 327 29.33 7.01 -17.78
C CYS A 327 30.79 6.89 -18.27
N LEU A 328 31.60 7.92 -18.03
CA LEU A 328 32.99 7.97 -18.46
C LEU A 328 33.92 7.01 -17.71
N THR A 329 33.46 6.33 -16.65
CA THR A 329 34.23 5.25 -16.00
C THR A 329 34.41 4.05 -16.95
N CYS A 330 33.43 3.78 -17.82
CA CYS A 330 33.51 2.70 -18.83
C CYS A 330 33.64 3.24 -20.27
N HIS A 331 33.13 4.43 -20.57
CA HIS A 331 33.16 5.03 -21.91
C HIS A 331 34.41 5.89 -22.17
N THR A 332 35.60 5.34 -21.87
CA THR A 332 36.91 6.01 -22.02
C THR A 332 37.54 5.92 -23.42
N ALA A 333 36.98 5.09 -24.31
CA ALA A 333 37.61 4.73 -25.58
C ALA A 333 37.68 5.90 -26.59
N ALA A 334 38.70 5.91 -27.46
CA ALA A 334 38.85 6.89 -28.56
C ALA A 334 37.61 7.01 -29.46
N ARG A 335 36.81 5.94 -29.59
CA ARG A 335 35.53 5.95 -30.30
C ARG A 335 34.50 6.93 -29.70
N TYR A 336 34.58 7.24 -28.41
CA TYR A 336 33.73 8.24 -27.76
C TYR A 336 33.83 9.60 -28.45
N ALA A 337 35.06 10.05 -28.73
CA ALA A 337 35.35 11.35 -29.35
C ALA A 337 34.88 11.45 -30.81
N SER A 338 34.70 10.32 -31.51
CA SER A 338 34.20 10.28 -32.89
C SER A 338 32.70 10.01 -33.02
N THR A 339 32.00 9.68 -31.92
CA THR A 339 30.56 9.36 -31.96
C THR A 339 29.67 10.23 -31.07
N HIS A 340 30.24 11.20 -30.33
CA HIS A 340 29.48 12.13 -29.49
C HIS A 340 29.80 13.57 -29.87
N PHE A 341 28.80 14.44 -29.78
CA PHE A 341 29.00 15.88 -29.97
C PHE A 341 29.85 16.44 -28.80
N PRO A 342 30.96 17.15 -29.07
CA PRO A 342 31.85 17.63 -28.01
C PRO A 342 31.15 18.58 -27.03
N ASP A 343 30.19 19.37 -27.52
CA ASP A 343 29.44 20.36 -26.74
C ASP A 343 28.27 19.77 -25.94
N ARG A 344 27.90 18.50 -26.17
CA ARG A 344 26.78 17.83 -25.48
C ARG A 344 27.32 17.02 -24.29
N ARG A 345 27.46 17.69 -23.15
CA ARG A 345 28.04 17.11 -21.93
C ARG A 345 27.08 16.15 -21.18
N ASP A 346 25.77 16.38 -21.24
CA ASP A 346 24.76 15.56 -20.55
C ASP A 346 24.38 14.29 -21.34
N CYS A 347 24.98 13.18 -20.95
CA CYS A 347 24.66 11.85 -21.49
C CYS A 347 23.20 11.44 -21.25
N THR A 348 22.61 11.84 -20.12
CA THR A 348 21.26 11.39 -19.72
C THR A 348 20.18 11.99 -20.61
N SER A 349 20.37 13.24 -21.06
CA SER A 349 19.43 13.93 -21.97
C SER A 349 19.11 13.18 -23.26
N CYS A 350 20.04 12.35 -23.76
CA CYS A 350 19.82 11.53 -24.96
C CYS A 350 19.66 10.04 -24.63
N HIS A 351 20.49 9.47 -23.76
CA HIS A 351 20.52 8.03 -23.52
C HIS A 351 19.51 7.54 -22.47
N MET A 352 19.02 8.45 -21.63
CA MET A 352 18.02 8.21 -20.57
C MET A 352 16.92 9.28 -20.63
N PRO A 353 16.24 9.44 -21.80
CA PRO A 353 15.23 10.49 -21.96
C PRO A 353 14.07 10.29 -20.99
N LYS A 354 13.37 11.37 -20.67
CA LYS A 354 12.14 11.27 -19.88
C LYS A 354 10.93 10.95 -20.76
N THR A 355 10.11 10.00 -20.34
CA THR A 355 8.84 9.60 -20.96
C THR A 355 7.68 9.81 -19.98
N SER A 356 6.45 9.90 -20.47
CA SER A 356 5.26 9.88 -19.60
C SER A 356 5.04 8.48 -19.02
N ALA A 357 4.74 8.39 -17.72
CA ALA A 357 4.18 7.17 -17.13
C ALA A 357 2.64 7.19 -17.24
N GLN A 358 2.03 6.05 -17.58
CA GLN A 358 0.57 5.89 -17.70
C GLN A 358 -0.08 5.61 -16.34
N ASN A 359 0.59 4.88 -15.45
CA ASN A 359 0.11 4.57 -14.09
C ASN A 359 0.35 5.70 -13.08
N ILE A 360 1.09 6.76 -13.43
CA ILE A 360 1.35 7.90 -12.55
C ILE A 360 1.02 9.21 -13.28
N ALA A 361 -0.10 9.82 -12.90
CA ALA A 361 -0.59 11.06 -13.51
C ALA A 361 0.43 12.20 -13.41
N HIS A 362 0.53 12.99 -14.48
CA HIS A 362 1.36 14.20 -14.59
C HIS A 362 2.87 14.00 -14.34
N VAL A 363 3.39 12.77 -14.42
CA VAL A 363 4.79 12.43 -14.15
C VAL A 363 5.59 12.06 -15.39
N ALA A 364 6.81 12.58 -15.45
CA ALA A 364 7.83 12.24 -16.44
C ALA A 364 8.89 11.29 -15.83
N TRP A 365 8.80 10.01 -16.17
CA TRP A 365 9.71 8.93 -15.75
C TRP A 365 11.01 8.95 -16.55
N THR A 366 12.12 8.48 -15.98
CA THR A 366 13.43 8.44 -16.67
C THR A 366 13.70 7.06 -17.26
N ASP A 367 14.09 6.97 -18.54
CA ASP A 367 14.42 5.69 -19.19
C ASP A 367 15.73 5.11 -18.66
N HIS A 368 15.66 3.95 -18.00
CA HIS A 368 16.81 3.24 -17.41
C HIS A 368 17.39 2.13 -18.31
N ARG A 369 16.95 2.01 -19.57
CA ARG A 369 17.56 1.09 -20.55
C ARG A 369 18.88 1.59 -21.13
N ILE A 370 19.17 2.89 -20.96
CA ILE A 370 20.42 3.55 -21.36
C ILE A 370 20.69 3.32 -22.87
N ARG A 371 19.72 3.70 -23.71
CA ARG A 371 19.73 3.36 -25.15
C ARG A 371 20.84 4.10 -25.90
N ARG A 372 21.62 3.40 -26.74
CA ARG A 372 22.64 4.02 -27.62
C ARG A 372 22.04 4.97 -28.66
N GLN A 373 20.88 4.66 -29.22
CA GLN A 373 20.18 5.48 -30.20
C GLN A 373 18.78 5.85 -29.65
N PRO A 374 18.49 7.15 -29.43
CA PRO A 374 17.17 7.56 -28.96
C PRO A 374 16.11 7.36 -30.06
N GLY A 375 14.94 6.82 -29.70
CA GLY A 375 13.74 6.84 -30.55
C GLY A 375 13.56 5.73 -31.59
N GLN A 376 14.36 4.65 -31.59
CA GLN A 376 14.20 3.57 -32.60
C GLN A 376 13.04 2.58 -32.36
N ASP A 377 12.48 2.52 -31.15
CA ASP A 377 11.48 1.50 -30.78
C ASP A 377 10.12 1.66 -31.50
N ASN A 378 9.85 2.82 -32.11
CA ASN A 378 8.65 3.06 -32.92
C ASN A 378 8.60 2.28 -34.24
N LEU A 379 9.63 1.47 -34.57
CA LEU A 379 9.73 0.72 -35.83
C LEU A 379 9.58 -0.81 -35.69
N LEU A 380 9.44 -1.35 -34.47
CA LEU A 380 9.40 -2.81 -34.22
C LEU A 380 8.27 -3.26 -33.28
N SER A 381 7.37 -2.36 -32.86
CA SER A 381 6.37 -2.60 -31.82
C SER A 381 4.97 -2.98 -32.34
N SER A 382 4.78 -3.04 -33.67
CA SER A 382 3.55 -3.46 -34.35
C SER A 382 3.83 -4.70 -35.22
N PHE A 383 2.78 -5.50 -35.48
CA PHE A 383 2.79 -6.74 -36.28
C PHE A 383 3.25 -8.05 -35.60
N ASP A 384 2.98 -8.25 -34.30
CA ASP A 384 2.96 -9.59 -33.70
C ASP A 384 1.74 -9.75 -32.77
N ASP A 385 0.67 -10.35 -33.29
CA ASP A 385 -0.60 -10.59 -32.59
C ASP A 385 -0.57 -11.81 -31.66
N ARG A 386 0.59 -12.43 -31.43
CA ARG A 386 0.72 -13.55 -30.49
C ARG A 386 0.47 -13.07 -29.04
N PRO A 387 -0.27 -13.84 -28.22
CA PRO A 387 -0.46 -13.51 -26.81
C PRO A 387 0.90 -13.32 -26.10
N ARG A 388 1.04 -12.22 -25.35
CA ARG A 388 2.24 -11.97 -24.55
C ARG A 388 2.21 -12.86 -23.31
N GLU A 389 3.22 -13.70 -23.14
CA GLU A 389 3.35 -14.52 -21.94
C GLU A 389 3.86 -13.67 -20.76
N LEU A 390 3.49 -14.04 -19.54
CA LEU A 390 4.13 -13.51 -18.33
C LEU A 390 5.45 -14.24 -18.10
N VAL A 391 6.53 -13.47 -17.95
CA VAL A 391 7.86 -13.97 -17.60
C VAL A 391 8.24 -13.50 -16.20
N PRO A 392 8.77 -14.39 -15.33
CA PRO A 392 9.29 -13.98 -14.03
C PRO A 392 10.59 -13.20 -14.19
N ILE A 393 10.64 -12.04 -13.56
CA ILE A 393 11.79 -11.11 -13.62
C ILE A 393 12.92 -11.65 -12.73
N LEU A 394 12.55 -12.28 -11.62
CA LEU A 394 13.42 -13.08 -10.74
C LEU A 394 12.93 -14.55 -10.81
N PRO A 395 13.53 -15.39 -11.68
CA PRO A 395 13.03 -16.76 -11.90
C PRO A 395 13.32 -17.70 -10.72
N ALA A 396 14.33 -17.42 -9.91
CA ALA A 396 14.57 -18.13 -8.65
C ALA A 396 13.35 -17.98 -7.72
N GLY A 397 13.00 -19.03 -6.98
CA GLY A 397 11.83 -19.05 -6.08
C GLY A 397 10.45 -19.09 -6.77
N THR A 398 10.32 -18.70 -8.05
CA THR A 398 9.01 -18.63 -8.72
C THR A 398 8.40 -20.02 -8.92
N SER A 399 7.25 -20.25 -8.29
CA SER A 399 6.50 -21.51 -8.36
C SER A 399 5.39 -21.49 -9.43
N PRO A 400 4.96 -22.66 -9.96
CA PRO A 400 3.79 -22.75 -10.83
C PRO A 400 2.50 -22.19 -10.20
N ARG A 401 2.39 -22.28 -8.87
CA ARG A 401 1.31 -21.68 -8.08
C ARG A 401 1.30 -20.15 -8.16
N ASN A 402 2.47 -19.52 -8.11
CA ASN A 402 2.56 -18.07 -8.29
C ASN A 402 2.28 -17.64 -9.74
N VAL A 403 2.73 -18.42 -10.74
CA VAL A 403 2.37 -18.17 -12.15
C VAL A 403 0.85 -18.26 -12.34
N ALA A 404 0.19 -19.25 -11.74
CA ALA A 404 -1.27 -19.40 -11.81
C ALA A 404 -2.02 -18.20 -11.21
N LEU A 405 -1.55 -17.72 -10.04
CA LEU A 405 -2.14 -16.56 -9.37
C LEU A 405 -1.86 -15.23 -10.10
N ALA A 406 -0.71 -15.09 -10.75
CA ALA A 406 -0.40 -13.92 -11.58
C ALA A 406 -1.33 -13.81 -12.79
N TYR A 407 -1.63 -14.93 -13.46
CA TYR A 407 -2.62 -14.96 -14.54
C TYR A 407 -4.06 -14.71 -14.05
N TYR A 408 -4.39 -15.13 -12.83
CA TYR A 408 -5.64 -14.79 -12.18
C TYR A 408 -5.75 -13.28 -11.90
N ASP A 409 -4.71 -12.69 -11.33
CA ASP A 409 -4.64 -11.25 -11.03
C ASP A 409 -4.85 -10.41 -12.31
N LEU A 410 -4.15 -10.74 -13.40
CA LEU A 410 -4.40 -10.12 -14.71
C LEU A 410 -5.85 -10.28 -15.21
N THR A 411 -6.49 -11.43 -14.93
CA THR A 411 -7.86 -11.70 -15.35
C THR A 411 -8.85 -10.77 -14.67
N VAL A 412 -8.69 -10.55 -13.35
CA VAL A 412 -9.57 -9.67 -12.58
C VAL A 412 -9.24 -8.19 -12.76
N ASN A 413 -7.96 -7.84 -12.95
CA ASN A 413 -7.48 -6.47 -13.14
C ASN A 413 -7.54 -5.97 -14.59
N GLY A 414 -8.43 -6.53 -15.41
CA GLY A 414 -8.83 -5.95 -16.70
C GLY A 414 -8.38 -6.67 -17.97
N ASN A 415 -7.73 -7.84 -17.89
CA ASN A 415 -7.42 -8.68 -19.06
C ASN A 415 -8.21 -10.01 -19.05
N PRO A 416 -9.54 -10.00 -19.31
CA PRO A 416 -10.39 -11.18 -19.24
C PRO A 416 -10.06 -12.27 -20.27
N ALA A 417 -9.22 -11.97 -21.29
CA ALA A 417 -8.76 -12.97 -22.25
C ALA A 417 -7.91 -14.07 -21.58
N GLU A 418 -7.21 -13.75 -20.49
CA GLU A 418 -6.38 -14.70 -19.75
C GLU A 418 -7.18 -15.69 -18.88
N LYS A 419 -8.50 -15.49 -18.70
CA LYS A 419 -9.36 -16.32 -17.83
C LYS A 419 -9.19 -17.82 -18.06
N LYS A 420 -9.14 -18.24 -19.33
CA LYS A 420 -8.97 -19.66 -19.70
C LYS A 420 -7.59 -20.21 -19.29
N ARG A 421 -6.54 -19.39 -19.41
CA ARG A 421 -5.18 -19.74 -19.02
C ARG A 421 -5.05 -19.78 -17.50
N ALA A 422 -5.56 -18.77 -16.81
CA ALA A 422 -5.66 -18.72 -15.35
C ALA A 422 -6.37 -19.97 -14.80
N LEU A 423 -7.56 -20.30 -15.30
CA LEU A 423 -8.33 -21.47 -14.85
C LEU A 423 -7.56 -22.79 -15.02
N ALA A 424 -6.86 -22.98 -16.15
CA ALA A 424 -6.06 -24.18 -16.38
C ALA A 424 -4.86 -24.28 -15.41
N LEU A 425 -4.13 -23.18 -15.22
CA LEU A 425 -2.97 -23.12 -14.31
C LEU A 425 -3.39 -23.27 -12.84
N LEU A 426 -4.47 -22.61 -12.42
CA LEU A 426 -5.04 -22.73 -11.07
C LEU A 426 -5.53 -24.15 -10.80
N THR A 427 -6.15 -24.81 -11.78
CA THR A 427 -6.58 -26.21 -11.64
C THR A 427 -5.40 -27.15 -11.43
N ALA A 428 -4.29 -26.96 -12.17
CA ALA A 428 -3.06 -27.71 -11.96
C ALA A 428 -2.40 -27.40 -10.60
N ALA A 429 -2.39 -26.13 -10.18
CA ALA A 429 -1.90 -25.73 -8.87
C ALA A 429 -2.72 -26.34 -7.72
N ALA A 430 -4.06 -26.39 -7.85
CA ALA A 430 -4.94 -27.04 -6.88
C ALA A 430 -4.78 -28.58 -6.86
N GLN A 431 -4.40 -29.22 -7.97
CA GLN A 431 -4.05 -30.65 -7.96
C GLN A 431 -2.75 -30.91 -7.20
N ALA A 432 -1.75 -30.02 -7.35
CA ALA A 432 -0.47 -30.12 -6.64
C ALA A 432 -0.54 -29.67 -5.16
N SER A 433 -1.52 -28.84 -4.80
CA SER A 433 -1.77 -28.35 -3.45
C SER A 433 -3.26 -28.10 -3.24
N PRO A 434 -4.05 -29.14 -2.91
CA PRO A 434 -5.52 -29.04 -2.75
C PRO A 434 -5.98 -28.04 -1.70
N ASP A 435 -5.09 -27.72 -0.75
CA ASP A 435 -5.35 -26.86 0.40
C ASP A 435 -4.54 -25.55 0.35
N ASP A 436 -4.34 -24.94 -0.83
CA ASP A 436 -3.83 -23.56 -0.95
C ASP A 436 -5.01 -22.58 -1.00
N PRO A 437 -5.25 -21.76 0.04
CA PRO A 437 -6.45 -20.93 0.14
C PRO A 437 -6.53 -19.86 -0.95
N ALA A 438 -5.40 -19.33 -1.42
CA ALA A 438 -5.40 -18.33 -2.48
C ALA A 438 -5.77 -18.95 -3.83
N VAL A 439 -5.28 -20.15 -4.13
CA VAL A 439 -5.65 -20.89 -5.35
C VAL A 439 -7.12 -21.31 -5.33
N LEU A 440 -7.60 -21.79 -4.17
CA LEU A 440 -9.02 -22.13 -3.98
C LEU A 440 -9.94 -20.91 -4.10
N GLN A 441 -9.56 -19.77 -3.54
CA GLN A 441 -10.30 -18.50 -3.65
C GLN A 441 -10.35 -18.02 -5.11
N ALA A 442 -9.22 -18.01 -5.81
CA ALA A 442 -9.16 -17.65 -7.22
C ALA A 442 -10.05 -18.55 -8.08
N LEU A 443 -10.03 -19.87 -7.84
CA LEU A 443 -10.95 -20.82 -8.49
C LEU A 443 -12.43 -20.58 -8.14
N ALA A 444 -12.74 -20.15 -6.91
CA ALA A 444 -14.09 -19.84 -6.48
C ALA A 444 -14.65 -18.60 -7.20
N ILE A 445 -13.85 -17.54 -7.29
CA ILE A 445 -14.19 -16.28 -7.98
C ILE A 445 -14.37 -16.53 -9.49
N LEU A 446 -13.46 -17.31 -10.10
CA LEU A 446 -13.64 -17.69 -11.50
C LEU A 446 -14.90 -18.54 -11.72
N ALA A 447 -15.18 -19.53 -10.85
CA ALA A 447 -16.40 -20.34 -10.95
C ALA A 447 -17.69 -19.51 -10.78
N GLU A 448 -17.71 -18.56 -9.83
CA GLU A 448 -18.83 -17.62 -9.65
C GLU A 448 -19.03 -16.75 -10.91
N SER A 449 -17.96 -16.24 -11.50
CA SER A 449 -18.03 -15.45 -12.74
C SER A 449 -18.44 -16.27 -13.99
N ASP A 450 -18.35 -17.61 -13.93
CA ASP A 450 -18.91 -18.54 -14.94
C ASP A 450 -20.34 -18.98 -14.60
N GLY A 451 -20.92 -18.53 -13.48
CA GLY A 451 -22.26 -18.90 -13.01
C GLY A 451 -22.35 -20.23 -12.27
N ASP A 452 -21.22 -20.91 -12.01
CA ASP A 452 -21.17 -22.15 -11.22
C ASP A 452 -21.17 -21.84 -9.71
N SER A 453 -22.30 -21.31 -9.24
CA SER A 453 -22.54 -20.96 -7.84
C SER A 453 -22.36 -22.15 -6.89
N SER A 454 -22.58 -23.39 -7.36
CA SER A 454 -22.42 -24.60 -6.54
C SER A 454 -20.95 -24.88 -6.24
N ARG A 455 -20.11 -24.90 -7.28
CA ARG A 455 -18.66 -25.04 -7.13
C ARG A 455 -18.05 -23.87 -6.38
N ALA A 456 -18.45 -22.64 -6.69
CA ALA A 456 -17.99 -21.45 -5.98
C ALA A 456 -18.30 -21.52 -4.48
N THR A 457 -19.54 -21.86 -4.11
CA THR A 457 -19.95 -22.08 -2.70
C THR A 457 -19.09 -23.14 -2.01
N SER A 458 -18.82 -24.27 -2.67
CA SER A 458 -17.98 -25.34 -2.13
C SER A 458 -16.54 -24.88 -1.90
N LEU A 459 -15.97 -24.15 -2.86
CA LEU A 459 -14.60 -23.63 -2.79
C LEU A 459 -14.45 -22.53 -1.71
N TYR A 460 -15.35 -21.54 -1.65
CA TYR A 460 -15.31 -20.52 -0.58
C TYR A 460 -15.47 -21.15 0.81
N ARG A 461 -16.36 -22.14 0.97
CA ARG A 461 -16.47 -22.91 2.23
C ARG A 461 -15.22 -23.74 2.52
N HIS A 462 -14.39 -24.07 1.52
CA HIS A 462 -13.10 -24.71 1.77
C HIS A 462 -12.06 -23.68 2.23
N VAL A 463 -11.96 -22.52 1.57
CA VAL A 463 -11.08 -21.42 1.99
C VAL A 463 -11.36 -21.03 3.44
N LEU A 464 -12.62 -20.81 3.80
CA LEU A 464 -13.02 -20.40 5.17
C LEU A 464 -12.78 -21.46 6.27
N LYS A 465 -12.40 -22.70 5.93
CA LYS A 465 -11.90 -23.69 6.91
C LYS A 465 -10.41 -23.51 7.22
N GLN A 466 -9.66 -22.92 6.29
CA GLN A 466 -8.21 -22.74 6.36
C GLN A 466 -7.87 -21.31 6.80
N ASP A 467 -8.61 -20.33 6.28
CA ASP A 467 -8.54 -18.91 6.59
C ASP A 467 -9.97 -18.39 6.89
N PRO A 468 -10.42 -18.47 8.16
CA PRO A 468 -11.75 -18.00 8.57
C PRO A 468 -11.95 -16.48 8.45
N ASP A 469 -10.86 -15.72 8.33
CA ASP A 469 -10.88 -14.26 8.25
C ASP A 469 -10.78 -13.75 6.80
N SER A 470 -10.77 -14.66 5.81
CA SER A 470 -10.71 -14.37 4.38
C SER A 470 -11.87 -13.47 3.93
N LEU A 471 -11.62 -12.16 3.81
CA LEU A 471 -12.64 -11.17 3.48
C LEU A 471 -13.31 -11.43 2.12
N PRO A 472 -12.59 -11.64 0.99
CA PRO A 472 -13.25 -11.90 -0.29
C PRO A 472 -14.09 -13.19 -0.26
N SER A 473 -13.60 -14.24 0.40
CA SER A 473 -14.33 -15.50 0.53
C SER A 473 -15.59 -15.36 1.37
N THR A 474 -15.54 -14.57 2.44
CA THR A 474 -16.68 -14.29 3.33
C THR A 474 -17.73 -13.45 2.60
N THR A 475 -17.28 -12.38 1.91
CA THR A 475 -18.17 -11.47 1.19
C THR A 475 -18.87 -12.21 0.04
N ASN A 476 -18.12 -12.95 -0.77
CA ASN A 476 -18.67 -13.62 -1.95
C ASN A 476 -19.55 -14.82 -1.59
N LEU A 477 -19.17 -15.62 -0.58
CA LEU A 477 -20.04 -16.70 -0.07
C LEU A 477 -21.35 -16.15 0.48
N GLY A 478 -21.32 -15.04 1.22
CA GLY A 478 -22.54 -14.36 1.68
C GLY A 478 -23.41 -13.90 0.50
N THR A 479 -22.81 -13.42 -0.59
CA THR A 479 -23.53 -13.02 -1.81
C THR A 479 -24.24 -14.22 -2.43
N LEU A 480 -23.57 -15.36 -2.55
CA LEU A 480 -24.16 -16.59 -3.09
C LEU A 480 -25.30 -17.13 -2.19
N LEU A 481 -25.12 -17.11 -0.87
CA LEU A 481 -26.15 -17.53 0.10
C LEU A 481 -27.38 -16.62 0.05
N ALA A 482 -27.19 -15.31 -0.03
CA ALA A 482 -28.29 -14.36 -0.14
C ALA A 482 -29.00 -14.49 -1.50
N LYS A 483 -28.27 -14.70 -2.60
CA LYS A 483 -28.85 -15.03 -3.93
C LYS A 483 -29.64 -16.36 -3.90
N SER A 484 -29.25 -17.34 -3.08
CA SER A 484 -30.01 -18.59 -2.90
C SER A 484 -31.15 -18.52 -1.88
N GLY A 485 -31.39 -17.36 -1.26
CA GLY A 485 -32.46 -17.14 -0.28
C GLY A 485 -32.10 -17.43 1.18
N ASP A 486 -30.88 -17.88 1.48
CA ASP A 486 -30.39 -18.08 2.85
C ASP A 486 -29.84 -16.75 3.42
N LEU A 487 -30.77 -15.80 3.60
CA LEU A 487 -30.47 -14.47 4.11
C LEU A 487 -29.89 -14.51 5.53
N ALA A 488 -30.31 -15.49 6.36
CA ALA A 488 -29.84 -15.63 7.72
C ALA A 488 -28.36 -16.06 7.78
N ALA A 489 -27.94 -17.05 6.98
CA ALA A 489 -26.54 -17.43 6.90
C ALA A 489 -25.67 -16.32 6.27
N ALA A 490 -26.16 -15.65 5.23
CA ALA A 490 -25.47 -14.51 4.63
C ALA A 490 -25.23 -13.38 5.66
N ALA A 491 -26.25 -13.01 6.45
CA ALA A 491 -26.11 -12.02 7.51
C ALA A 491 -25.13 -12.47 8.60
N SER A 492 -25.14 -13.76 8.95
CA SER A 492 -24.22 -14.32 9.95
C SER A 492 -22.75 -14.29 9.50
N LEU A 493 -22.47 -14.36 8.19
CA LEU A 493 -21.11 -14.21 7.63
C LEU A 493 -20.71 -12.75 7.52
N TRP A 494 -21.58 -11.90 6.96
CA TRP A 494 -21.24 -10.50 6.68
C TRP A 494 -21.16 -9.60 7.91
N ARG A 495 -21.91 -9.88 8.99
CA ARG A 495 -21.92 -9.03 10.19
C ARG A 495 -20.52 -8.89 10.84
N PRO A 496 -19.79 -9.98 11.19
CA PRO A 496 -18.44 -9.86 11.74
C PRO A 496 -17.40 -9.39 10.71
N ALA A 497 -17.64 -9.57 9.40
CA ALA A 497 -16.78 -9.02 8.36
C ALA A 497 -16.91 -7.50 8.27
N PHE A 498 -18.14 -6.98 8.28
CA PHE A 498 -18.44 -5.54 8.22
C PHE A 498 -17.97 -4.80 9.49
N GLU A 499 -18.06 -5.43 10.67
CA GLU A 499 -17.49 -4.87 11.91
C GLU A 499 -15.99 -4.57 11.81
N ARG A 500 -15.27 -5.26 10.91
CA ARG A 500 -13.84 -5.06 10.65
C ARG A 500 -13.50 -4.37 9.32
N ASN A 501 -14.50 -4.11 8.47
CA ASN A 501 -14.36 -3.54 7.11
C ASN A 501 -15.55 -2.60 6.84
N GLN A 502 -15.66 -1.54 7.63
CA GLN A 502 -16.80 -0.62 7.62
C GLN A 502 -16.80 0.34 6.42
N ASP A 503 -15.63 0.52 5.82
CA ASP A 503 -15.35 1.33 4.64
C ASP A 503 -15.66 0.61 3.32
N VAL A 504 -15.76 -0.72 3.32
CA VAL A 504 -16.15 -1.52 2.14
C VAL A 504 -17.64 -1.34 1.82
N LEU A 505 -17.92 -0.42 0.89
CA LEU A 505 -19.27 0.01 0.51
C LEU A 505 -20.21 -1.16 0.13
N ALA A 506 -19.75 -2.08 -0.72
CA ALA A 506 -20.58 -3.17 -1.23
C ALA A 506 -21.00 -4.16 -0.13
N LEU A 507 -20.08 -4.50 0.78
CA LEU A 507 -20.34 -5.34 1.95
C LEU A 507 -21.41 -4.71 2.85
N GLY A 508 -21.26 -3.42 3.18
CA GLY A 508 -22.25 -2.69 3.98
C GLY A 508 -23.61 -2.54 3.28
N GLN A 509 -23.62 -2.28 1.97
CA GLN A 509 -24.84 -2.21 1.15
C GLN A 509 -25.62 -3.52 1.16
N ASN A 510 -24.92 -4.63 0.94
CA ASN A 510 -25.51 -5.96 0.90
C ASN A 510 -26.02 -6.37 2.29
N LEU A 511 -25.22 -6.20 3.36
CA LEU A 511 -25.61 -6.49 4.74
C LEU A 511 -26.84 -5.67 5.17
N ALA A 512 -26.84 -4.36 4.96
CA ALA A 512 -27.97 -3.50 5.35
C ALA A 512 -29.25 -3.82 4.59
N THR A 513 -29.12 -4.26 3.33
CA THR A 513 -30.25 -4.71 2.51
C THR A 513 -30.86 -6.00 3.07
N ILE A 514 -30.04 -7.02 3.39
CA ILE A 514 -30.57 -8.28 3.90
C ILE A 514 -31.06 -8.20 5.35
N GLU A 515 -30.45 -7.38 6.22
CA GLU A 515 -30.99 -7.13 7.57
C GLU A 515 -32.39 -6.50 7.46
N CYS A 516 -32.64 -5.61 6.49
CA CYS A 516 -33.99 -5.07 6.26
C CYS A 516 -34.98 -6.15 5.76
N LEU A 517 -34.55 -7.05 4.88
CA LEU A 517 -35.35 -8.20 4.43
C LEU A 517 -35.57 -9.28 5.52
N LEU A 518 -34.74 -9.31 6.56
CA LEU A 518 -34.94 -10.15 7.75
C LEU A 518 -35.87 -9.50 8.79
N GLY A 519 -36.40 -8.29 8.52
CA GLY A 519 -37.21 -7.52 9.46
C GLY A 519 -36.39 -6.69 10.48
N GLU A 520 -35.07 -6.74 10.39
CA GLU A 520 -34.13 -6.21 11.40
C GLU A 520 -33.81 -4.73 11.16
N LYS A 521 -34.88 -3.93 11.14
CA LYS A 521 -34.89 -2.49 10.80
C LYS A 521 -33.78 -1.71 11.49
N SER A 522 -33.57 -1.92 12.79
CA SER A 522 -32.57 -1.19 13.58
C SER A 522 -31.14 -1.50 13.13
N ARG A 523 -30.84 -2.76 12.77
CA ARG A 523 -29.52 -3.14 12.25
C ARG A 523 -29.30 -2.59 10.85
N ALA A 524 -30.31 -2.67 9.97
CA ALA A 524 -30.25 -2.05 8.65
C ALA A 524 -29.96 -0.55 8.71
N ILE A 525 -30.66 0.21 9.57
CA ILE A 525 -30.41 1.64 9.80
C ILE A 525 -28.97 1.88 10.29
N SER A 526 -28.48 1.08 11.24
CA SER A 526 -27.12 1.21 11.78
C SER A 526 -26.06 1.02 10.70
N VAL A 527 -26.13 -0.08 9.93
CA VAL A 527 -25.19 -0.38 8.85
C VAL A 527 -25.24 0.70 7.77
N TRP A 528 -26.43 1.13 7.34
CA TRP A 528 -26.57 2.24 6.39
C TRP A 528 -25.97 3.56 6.89
N THR A 529 -26.09 3.84 8.19
CA THR A 529 -25.51 5.04 8.80
C THR A 529 -23.99 4.97 8.82
N THR A 530 -23.40 3.82 9.17
CA THR A 530 -21.95 3.59 9.12
C THR A 530 -21.41 3.68 7.69
N VAL A 531 -22.06 3.05 6.71
CA VAL A 531 -21.68 3.13 5.28
C VAL A 531 -21.56 4.59 4.82
N LEU A 532 -22.50 5.46 5.22
CA LEU A 532 -22.48 6.88 4.85
C LEU A 532 -21.40 7.70 5.58
N GLN A 533 -20.67 7.15 6.56
CA GLN A 533 -19.49 7.80 7.14
C GLN A 533 -18.25 7.68 6.24
N TYR A 534 -18.15 6.59 5.47
CA TYR A 534 -17.02 6.31 4.57
C TYR A 534 -17.37 6.58 3.10
N SER A 535 -18.63 6.43 2.72
CA SER A 535 -19.16 6.72 1.37
C SER A 535 -20.27 7.78 1.40
N PRO A 536 -20.00 9.04 1.82
CA PRO A 536 -21.07 10.01 2.06
C PRO A 536 -21.81 10.48 0.81
N ASP A 537 -21.28 10.29 -0.41
CA ASP A 537 -21.99 10.52 -1.70
C ASP A 537 -22.43 9.20 -2.36
N ALA A 538 -22.83 8.20 -1.56
CA ALA A 538 -23.48 6.98 -2.06
C ALA A 538 -25.01 7.18 -2.16
N PRO A 539 -25.57 7.51 -3.35
CA PRO A 539 -26.99 7.87 -3.46
C PRO A 539 -27.94 6.69 -3.22
N GLY A 540 -27.49 5.45 -3.46
CA GLY A 540 -28.23 4.24 -3.12
C GLY A 540 -28.45 4.12 -1.61
N ALA A 541 -27.36 4.26 -0.84
CA ALA A 541 -27.38 4.22 0.62
C ALA A 541 -28.23 5.35 1.22
N ARG A 542 -28.05 6.60 0.75
CA ARG A 542 -28.86 7.75 1.21
C ARG A 542 -30.36 7.52 0.99
N ARG A 543 -30.77 7.06 -0.21
CA ARG A 543 -32.18 6.76 -0.50
C ARG A 543 -32.72 5.62 0.37
N LYS A 544 -31.96 4.55 0.54
CA LYS A 544 -32.36 3.39 1.36
C LYS A 544 -32.55 3.77 2.83
N LEU A 545 -31.59 4.48 3.42
CA LEU A 545 -31.67 4.97 4.79
C LEU A 545 -32.90 5.88 4.99
N ASN A 546 -33.07 6.87 4.11
CA ASN A 546 -34.19 7.81 4.20
C ASN A 546 -35.55 7.09 4.06
N ALA A 547 -35.70 6.17 3.10
CA ALA A 547 -36.95 5.43 2.90
C ALA A 547 -37.31 4.56 4.12
N ILE A 548 -36.32 3.92 4.75
CA ILE A 548 -36.52 3.10 5.96
C ILE A 548 -36.87 3.98 7.18
N GLN A 549 -36.23 5.15 7.31
CA GLN A 549 -36.49 6.10 8.41
C GLN A 549 -37.87 6.77 8.29
N THR A 550 -38.26 7.21 7.09
CA THR A 550 -39.56 7.85 6.80
C THR A 550 -40.72 6.87 6.69
N GLY A 551 -40.45 5.56 6.69
CA GLY A 551 -41.48 4.52 6.57
C GLY A 551 -41.95 4.23 5.14
N GLN A 552 -41.37 4.89 4.13
CA GLN A 552 -41.61 4.60 2.71
C GLN A 552 -41.16 3.19 2.30
N GLN A 553 -40.12 2.66 2.96
CA GLN A 553 -39.73 1.26 2.87
C GLN A 553 -39.91 0.61 4.25
N GLN A 554 -40.72 -0.46 4.32
CA GLN A 554 -40.79 -1.32 5.49
C GLN A 554 -39.68 -2.36 5.44
N CYS A 555 -39.11 -2.69 6.60
CA CYS A 555 -38.23 -3.84 6.76
C CYS A 555 -39.08 -4.96 7.33
N ILE A 556 -39.51 -5.89 6.47
CA ILE A 556 -40.40 -7.00 6.78
C ILE A 556 -39.87 -8.27 6.07
N PRO A 557 -40.10 -9.46 6.64
CA PRO A 557 -39.76 -10.74 5.99
C PRO A 557 -40.56 -10.98 4.70
N GLU A 558 -40.02 -10.52 3.58
CA GLU A 558 -40.52 -10.79 2.23
C GLU A 558 -39.40 -11.32 1.33
N HIS A 559 -39.78 -12.12 0.33
CA HIS A 559 -38.86 -12.73 -0.65
C HIS A 559 -39.02 -12.16 -2.08
N PRO A 560 -38.88 -10.83 -2.31
CA PRO A 560 -38.74 -10.32 -3.67
C PRO A 560 -37.37 -10.74 -4.25
N GLN A 561 -37.23 -10.72 -5.58
CA GLN A 561 -35.97 -11.02 -6.25
C GLN A 561 -34.85 -10.08 -5.76
N LEU A 562 -33.85 -10.63 -5.05
CA LEU A 562 -32.74 -9.84 -4.53
C LEU A 562 -31.87 -9.30 -5.69
N LYS A 563 -31.72 -7.98 -5.73
CA LYS A 563 -30.59 -7.32 -6.39
C LYS A 563 -29.56 -6.99 -5.32
N LEU A 564 -28.44 -7.69 -5.37
CA LEU A 564 -27.25 -7.44 -4.56
C LEU A 564 -26.18 -6.85 -5.47
N GLU A 565 -25.38 -5.94 -4.93
CA GLU A 565 -24.19 -5.49 -5.63
C GLU A 565 -23.15 -6.61 -5.60
N ASN A 566 -22.41 -6.80 -6.69
CA ASN A 566 -21.21 -7.64 -6.61
C ASN A 566 -20.15 -6.86 -5.81
N PRO A 567 -19.44 -7.52 -4.89
CA PRO A 567 -18.37 -6.90 -4.11
C PRO A 567 -17.14 -6.57 -4.96
#